data_AF-A0A8S2X5N1-F1
#
_entry.id   AF-A0A8S2X5N1-F1
#
_cell.length_a   1.000
_cell.length_b   1.000
_cell.length_c   1.000
_cell.angle_alpha   90.00
_cell.angle_beta   90.00
_cell.angle_gamma   90.00
#
_symmetry.space_group_name_H-M   'P 1'
#
loop_
_entity.id
_entity.type
_entity.pdbx_description
1 polymer ?
#
loop_
_entity_poly.entity_id
_entity_poly.type
_entity_poly.pdbx_seq_one_letter_code
_entity_poly.pdbx_strand_id
1 'polypeptide(L)'
;LLKAEIEKKRKNVESLNILLPEKRCFRRSDLEAKNEETYWKNYYSKNNIDLTKTSQSSSSILSGTNEQLSPLNNQLLNTDEITSTEKQLPPRSDIIKKFRERNQPARLFGESDIDSYKRLRL
;
A
#
# COMPACT_ATOMS: atom_id res chain seq x y z
N LEU A 1 -30.85 -14.77 0.51
CA LEU A 1 -29.47 -14.22 0.47
C LEU A 1 -28.95 -14.03 -0.95
N LEU A 2 -28.87 -15.08 -1.78
CA LEU A 2 -28.30 -15.01 -3.14
C LEU A 2 -28.98 -13.98 -4.07
N LYS A 3 -30.32 -13.96 -4.11
CA LYS A 3 -31.08 -12.99 -4.95
C LYS A 3 -30.76 -11.53 -4.60
N ALA A 4 -30.59 -11.23 -3.32
CA ALA A 4 -30.24 -9.88 -2.86
C ALA A 4 -28.83 -9.48 -3.29
N GLU A 5 -27.88 -10.42 -3.25
CA GLU A 5 -26.51 -10.18 -3.70
C GLU A 5 -26.43 -9.96 -5.23
N ILE A 6 -27.19 -10.75 -6.00
CA ILE A 6 -27.31 -10.56 -7.46
C ILE A 6 -27.90 -9.19 -7.78
N GLU A 7 -28.97 -8.80 -7.09
CA GLU A 7 -29.62 -7.50 -7.27
C GLU A 7 -28.68 -6.34 -6.94
N LYS A 8 -27.91 -6.45 -5.83
CA LYS A 8 -26.91 -5.47 -5.45
C LYS A 8 -25.83 -5.31 -6.53
N LYS A 9 -25.33 -6.42 -7.08
CA LYS A 9 -24.33 -6.39 -8.17
C LYS A 9 -24.91 -5.84 -9.47
N ARG A 10 -26.17 -6.17 -9.79
CA ARG A 10 -26.87 -5.66 -10.96
C ARG A 10 -27.01 -4.13 -10.89
N LYS A 11 -27.50 -3.60 -9.77
CA LYS A 11 -27.63 -2.14 -9.55
C LYS A 11 -26.30 -1.40 -9.69
N ASN A 12 -25.21 -2.00 -9.19
CA ASN A 12 -23.88 -1.41 -9.33
C ASN A 12 -23.50 -1.25 -10.82
N VAL A 13 -23.61 -2.33 -11.60
CA VAL A 13 -23.28 -2.31 -13.04
C VAL A 13 -24.19 -1.34 -13.81
N GLU A 14 -25.49 -1.30 -13.50
CA GLU A 14 -26.45 -0.38 -14.13
C GLU A 14 -26.12 1.08 -13.80
N SER A 15 -25.79 1.40 -12.54
CA SER A 15 -25.46 2.78 -12.13
C SER A 15 -24.21 3.33 -12.83
N LEU A 16 -23.26 2.46 -13.15
CA LEU A 16 -22.02 2.82 -13.84
C LEU A 16 -22.18 2.89 -15.37
N ASN A 17 -23.32 2.46 -15.92
CA ASN A 17 -23.63 2.45 -17.36
C ASN A 17 -22.55 1.79 -18.24
N ILE A 18 -21.86 0.76 -17.72
CA ILE A 18 -20.77 0.08 -18.45
C ILE A 18 -21.33 -0.97 -19.44
N LEU A 19 -22.48 -1.55 -19.13
CA LEU A 19 -23.12 -2.54 -19.99
C LEU A 19 -23.94 -1.83 -21.06
N LEU A 20 -23.42 -1.78 -22.29
CA LEU A 20 -24.18 -1.26 -23.44
C LEU A 20 -25.36 -2.19 -23.75
N PRO A 21 -26.52 -1.66 -24.17
CA PRO A 21 -27.73 -2.47 -24.43
C PRO A 21 -27.53 -3.52 -25.53
N GLU A 22 -26.55 -3.33 -26.41
CA GLU A 22 -26.20 -4.25 -27.50
C GLU A 22 -25.30 -5.42 -27.03
N LYS A 23 -24.58 -5.27 -25.92
CA LYS A 23 -23.52 -6.20 -25.48
C LYS A 23 -23.89 -6.88 -24.16
N ARG A 24 -23.69 -8.20 -24.10
CA ARG A 24 -24.00 -9.00 -22.89
C ARG A 24 -22.90 -8.96 -21.82
N CYS A 25 -21.71 -8.51 -22.17
CA CYS A 25 -20.56 -8.44 -21.28
C CYS A 25 -19.77 -7.15 -21.50
N PHE A 26 -18.95 -6.81 -20.53
CA PHE A 26 -18.00 -5.70 -20.57
C PHE A 26 -16.63 -6.19 -20.11
N ARG A 27 -15.57 -5.47 -20.47
CA ARG A 27 -14.23 -5.81 -19.99
C ARG A 27 -14.08 -5.39 -18.55
N ARG A 28 -13.37 -6.19 -17.77
CA ARG A 28 -13.07 -5.89 -16.36
C ARG A 28 -12.35 -4.55 -16.19
N SER A 29 -11.46 -4.21 -17.12
CA SER A 29 -10.76 -2.91 -17.17
C SER A 29 -11.72 -1.73 -17.18
N ASP A 30 -12.82 -1.83 -17.93
CA ASP A 30 -13.77 -0.74 -18.12
C ASP A 30 -14.59 -0.50 -16.83
N LEU A 31 -14.87 -1.58 -16.07
CA LEU A 31 -15.49 -1.50 -14.74
C LEU A 31 -14.56 -0.90 -13.69
N GLU A 32 -13.29 -1.31 -13.67
CA GLU A 32 -12.30 -0.77 -12.74
C GLU A 32 -12.06 0.72 -12.96
N ALA A 33 -11.94 1.16 -14.22
CA ALA A 33 -11.78 2.58 -14.55
C ALA A 33 -12.95 3.44 -14.05
N LYS A 34 -14.20 2.98 -14.18
CA LYS A 34 -15.38 3.71 -13.69
C LYS A 34 -15.47 3.73 -12.16
N ASN A 35 -15.08 2.64 -11.49
CA ASN A 35 -15.00 2.60 -10.03
C ASN A 35 -13.94 3.57 -9.51
N GLU A 36 -12.80 3.65 -10.17
CA GLU A 36 -11.73 4.60 -9.82
C GLU A 36 -12.19 6.05 -10.02
N GLU A 37 -12.78 6.38 -11.17
CA GLU A 37 -13.32 7.71 -11.45
C GLU A 37 -14.33 8.15 -10.39
N THR A 38 -15.27 7.27 -10.02
CA THR A 38 -16.28 7.56 -9.00
C THR A 38 -15.67 7.68 -7.60
N TYR A 39 -14.68 6.87 -7.26
CA TYR A 39 -13.93 6.97 -6.00
C TYR A 39 -13.26 8.34 -5.87
N TRP A 40 -12.46 8.72 -6.87
CA TRP A 40 -11.76 10.00 -6.88
C TRP A 40 -12.73 11.17 -6.86
N LYS A 41 -13.79 11.14 -7.67
CA LYS A 41 -14.84 12.16 -7.65
C LYS A 41 -15.42 12.35 -6.25
N ASN A 42 -15.80 11.26 -5.59
CA ASN A 42 -16.34 11.30 -4.24
C ASN A 42 -15.32 11.79 -3.21
N TYR A 43 -14.05 11.36 -3.35
CA TYR A 43 -12.96 11.81 -2.49
C TYR A 43 -12.75 13.32 -2.61
N TYR A 44 -12.61 13.83 -3.83
CA TYR A 44 -12.38 15.26 -4.06
C TYR A 44 -13.59 16.11 -3.65
N SER A 45 -14.81 15.67 -3.94
CA SER A 45 -16.04 16.33 -3.47
C SER A 45 -16.12 16.41 -1.95
N LYS A 46 -15.76 15.33 -1.22
CA LYS A 46 -15.77 15.33 0.25
C LYS A 46 -14.70 16.23 0.86
N ASN A 47 -13.54 16.31 0.21
CA ASN A 47 -12.41 17.09 0.71
C ASN A 47 -12.40 18.56 0.21
N ASN A 48 -13.44 19.01 -0.52
CA ASN A 48 -13.51 20.33 -1.15
C ASN A 48 -12.29 20.66 -2.03
N ILE A 49 -11.71 19.62 -2.67
CA ILE A 49 -10.56 19.76 -3.56
C ILE A 49 -11.11 19.93 -4.99
N ASP A 50 -10.84 21.08 -5.59
CA ASP A 50 -11.30 21.43 -6.94
C ASP A 50 -10.42 20.75 -8.00
N LEU A 51 -11.02 19.82 -8.76
CA LEU A 51 -10.34 19.00 -9.78
C LEU A 51 -9.73 19.84 -10.91
N THR A 52 -10.23 21.06 -11.12
CA THR A 52 -9.77 21.97 -12.18
C THR A 52 -8.39 22.57 -11.93
N LYS A 53 -7.88 22.52 -10.69
CA LYS A 53 -6.56 23.07 -10.31
C LYS A 53 -5.43 22.03 -10.35
N THR A 54 -5.74 20.73 -10.45
CA THR A 54 -4.75 19.65 -10.32
C THR A 54 -4.22 19.15 -11.67
N SER A 55 -4.89 19.42 -12.80
CA SER A 55 -4.47 18.97 -14.13
C SER A 55 -3.16 19.56 -14.68
N GLN A 56 -2.51 20.48 -13.96
CA GLN A 56 -1.18 20.98 -14.34
C GLN A 56 0.00 20.28 -13.63
N SER A 57 -0.23 19.34 -12.70
CA SER A 57 0.85 18.78 -11.89
C SER A 57 0.99 17.26 -11.91
N SER A 58 0.22 16.53 -12.72
CA SER A 58 0.26 15.07 -12.75
C SER A 58 0.83 14.51 -14.07
N SER A 59 2.01 15.00 -14.47
CA SER A 59 2.87 14.33 -15.45
C SER A 59 4.19 13.81 -14.86
N SER A 60 4.28 13.67 -13.53
CA SER A 60 5.51 13.20 -12.88
C SER A 60 5.28 12.57 -11.50
N ILE A 61 4.56 11.45 -11.42
CA ILE A 61 4.72 10.50 -10.28
C ILE A 61 4.88 9.09 -10.85
N LEU A 62 5.94 8.92 -11.63
CA LEU A 62 6.65 7.66 -11.82
C LEU A 62 8.15 7.96 -11.68
N SER A 63 8.58 8.32 -10.47
CA SER A 63 9.93 8.07 -9.95
C SER A 63 10.08 8.74 -8.59
N GLY A 64 10.76 8.07 -7.67
CA GLY A 64 11.48 8.76 -6.59
C GLY A 64 10.86 8.66 -5.21
N THR A 65 11.44 7.72 -4.44
CA THR A 65 11.91 7.93 -3.06
C THR A 65 10.89 8.29 -1.98
N ASN A 66 10.72 7.33 -1.08
CA ASN A 66 10.41 7.53 0.34
C ASN A 66 11.00 8.85 0.86
N GLU A 67 10.18 9.68 1.48
CA GLU A 67 10.43 10.16 2.84
C GLU A 67 9.23 10.95 3.41
N GLN A 68 8.96 10.65 4.69
CA GLN A 68 8.28 11.47 5.71
C GLN A 68 6.75 11.58 5.75
N LEU A 69 6.18 10.81 6.69
CA LEU A 69 5.13 11.22 7.66
C LEU A 69 5.46 10.41 8.94
N SER A 70 5.45 10.85 10.20
CA SER A 70 5.00 12.04 10.94
C SER A 70 5.49 11.88 12.41
N PRO A 71 5.30 12.85 13.34
CA PRO A 71 6.07 12.96 14.59
C PRO A 71 5.43 12.33 15.84
N LEU A 72 6.32 11.86 16.74
CA LEU A 72 6.19 11.75 18.21
C LEU A 72 5.24 10.69 18.82
N ASN A 73 5.81 9.59 19.33
CA ASN A 73 5.88 9.33 20.78
C ASN A 73 6.63 8.03 21.14
N ASN A 74 7.63 8.20 22.02
CA ASN A 74 8.08 7.29 23.07
C ASN A 74 8.74 5.95 22.68
N GLN A 75 10.08 5.93 22.70
CA GLN A 75 10.82 5.43 23.86
C GLN A 75 12.32 5.67 23.69
N LEU A 76 12.95 6.16 24.77
CA LEU A 76 14.40 6.25 24.94
C LEU A 76 15.09 4.99 24.42
N LEU A 77 15.93 5.13 23.40
CA LEU A 77 16.96 4.15 23.08
C LEU A 77 18.22 4.92 22.67
N ASN A 78 19.13 4.99 23.64
CA ASN A 78 20.54 5.35 23.56
C ASN A 78 21.08 5.46 22.12
N THR A 79 21.27 6.70 21.67
CA THR A 79 21.80 7.08 20.35
C THR A 79 23.30 6.77 20.17
N ASP A 80 23.99 6.34 21.22
CA ASP A 80 25.45 6.13 21.19
C ASP A 80 25.88 4.79 20.57
N GLU A 81 24.96 3.84 20.33
CA GLU A 81 25.30 2.53 19.72
C GLU A 81 25.01 2.40 18.22
N ILE A 82 24.31 3.37 17.61
CA ILE A 82 23.80 3.22 16.24
C ILE A 82 24.93 3.37 15.19
N THR A 83 25.96 4.15 15.48
CA THR A 83 27.06 4.41 14.53
C THR A 83 28.14 3.32 14.53
N SER A 84 28.19 2.48 15.56
CA SER A 84 29.19 1.41 15.70
C SER A 84 28.70 0.05 15.19
N THR A 85 27.39 -0.12 15.04
CA THR A 85 26.78 -1.43 14.74
C THR A 85 26.65 -1.70 13.25
N GLU A 86 26.42 -0.71 12.38
CA GLU A 86 26.33 -0.93 10.92
C GLU A 86 27.59 -1.58 10.33
N LYS A 87 28.78 -1.29 10.89
CA LYS A 87 30.05 -1.88 10.44
C LYS A 87 30.27 -3.34 10.91
N GLN A 88 29.44 -3.86 11.81
CA GLN A 88 29.56 -5.20 12.37
C GLN A 88 28.36 -6.13 12.07
N LEU A 89 27.38 -5.67 11.28
CA LEU A 89 26.27 -6.54 10.92
C LEU A 89 26.76 -7.68 9.99
N PRO A 90 26.47 -8.95 10.32
CA PRO A 90 26.74 -10.04 9.39
C PRO A 90 25.91 -9.84 8.11
N PRO A 91 26.35 -10.42 6.99
CA PRO A 91 25.62 -10.28 5.74
C PRO A 91 24.21 -10.85 5.89
N ARG A 92 23.25 -10.20 5.22
CA ARG A 92 21.82 -10.53 5.29
C ARG A 92 21.52 -12.00 4.99
N SER A 93 22.32 -12.63 4.13
CA SER A 93 22.23 -14.07 3.82
C SER A 93 22.33 -14.95 5.07
N ASP A 94 23.23 -14.61 5.98
CA ASP A 94 23.55 -15.42 7.16
C ASP A 94 22.46 -15.29 8.22
N ILE A 95 21.91 -14.08 8.34
CA ILE A 95 20.75 -13.77 9.18
C ILE A 95 19.55 -14.60 8.72
N ILE A 96 19.26 -14.60 7.42
CA ILE A 96 18.17 -15.40 6.82
C ILE A 96 18.41 -16.89 7.05
N LYS A 97 19.64 -17.38 6.85
CA LYS A 97 19.98 -18.78 7.04
C LYS A 97 19.69 -19.23 8.48
N LYS A 98 20.13 -18.47 9.48
CA LYS A 98 19.88 -18.77 10.90
C LYS A 98 18.39 -18.72 11.26
N PHE A 99 17.61 -17.79 10.70
CA PHE A 99 16.16 -17.79 10.89
C PHE A 99 15.48 -19.01 10.28
N ARG A 100 15.92 -19.46 9.10
CA ARG A 100 15.41 -20.68 8.46
C ARG A 100 15.77 -21.93 9.26
N GLU A 101 16.99 -22.03 9.79
CA GLU A 101 17.41 -23.12 10.68
C GLU A 101 16.54 -23.19 11.95
N ARG A 102 16.07 -22.04 12.45
CA ARG A 102 15.14 -21.94 13.60
C ARG A 102 13.66 -22.01 13.21
N ASN A 103 13.33 -22.21 11.94
CA ASN A 103 11.96 -22.17 11.39
C ASN A 103 11.19 -20.88 11.78
N GLN A 104 11.86 -19.73 11.78
CA GLN A 104 11.30 -18.43 12.12
C GLN A 104 11.23 -17.48 10.91
N PRO A 105 10.31 -16.48 10.91
CA PRO A 105 10.24 -15.47 9.86
C PRO A 105 11.52 -14.64 9.79
N ALA A 106 12.09 -14.56 8.58
CA ALA A 106 13.33 -13.82 8.34
C ALA A 106 13.18 -12.30 8.48
N ARG A 107 11.98 -11.76 8.26
CA ARG A 107 11.64 -10.34 8.43
C ARG A 107 10.14 -10.17 8.71
N LEU A 108 9.81 -9.36 9.71
CA LEU A 108 8.44 -8.96 10.05
C LEU A 108 8.05 -7.66 9.31
N PHE A 109 6.74 -7.38 9.25
CA PHE A 109 6.26 -6.14 8.64
C PHE A 109 6.76 -4.92 9.41
N GLY A 110 7.34 -3.95 8.70
CA GLY A 110 7.92 -2.74 9.30
C GLY A 110 9.27 -2.92 10.00
N GLU A 111 9.83 -4.14 10.03
CA GLU A 111 11.13 -4.42 10.65
C GLU A 111 12.28 -3.94 9.75
N SER A 112 13.34 -3.33 10.31
CA SER A 112 14.59 -3.03 9.60
C SER A 112 15.54 -4.23 9.62
N ASP A 113 16.60 -4.22 8.79
CA ASP A 113 17.59 -5.31 8.80
C ASP A 113 18.36 -5.37 10.14
N ILE A 114 18.53 -4.21 10.81
CA ILE A 114 19.14 -4.12 12.14
C ILE A 114 18.24 -4.75 13.20
N ASP A 115 16.93 -4.50 13.14
CA ASP A 115 15.98 -5.07 14.10
C ASP A 115 15.87 -6.59 13.93
N SER A 116 15.86 -7.06 12.68
CA SER A 116 15.92 -8.49 12.34
C SER A 116 17.16 -9.15 12.94
N TYR A 117 18.32 -8.48 12.87
CA TYR A 117 19.56 -8.98 13.47
C TYR A 117 19.50 -9.00 15.01
N LYS A 118 18.98 -7.93 15.64
CA LYS A 118 18.80 -7.88 17.11
C LYS A 118 17.92 -9.02 17.60
N ARG A 119 16.81 -9.29 16.91
CA ARG A 119 15.89 -10.41 17.22
C ARG A 119 16.55 -11.77 17.09
N LEU A 120 17.46 -11.94 16.15
CA LEU A 120 18.21 -13.19 15.99
C LEU A 120 19.19 -13.46 17.14
N ARG A 121 19.66 -12.41 17.84
CA ARG A 121 20.59 -12.49 18.97
C ARG A 121 19.90 -12.71 20.33
N LEU A 122 18.61 -12.38 20.43
CA LEU A 122 17.75 -12.74 21.56
C LEU A 122 17.51 -14.25 21.61
#